data_AF-A0A244E5G1-F1
#
_entry.id   AF-A0A244E5G1-F1
#
_cell.length_a   1.000
_cell.length_b   1.000
_cell.length_c   1.000
_cell.angle_alpha   90.00
_cell.angle_beta   90.00
_cell.angle_gamma   90.00
#
_symmetry.space_group_name_H-M   'P 1'
#
loop_
_entity.id
_entity.type
_entity.pdbx_description
1 polymer ?
#
loop_
_entity_poly.entity_id
_entity_poly.type
_entity_poly.pdbx_seq_one_letter_code
_entity_poly.pdbx_strand_id
1 'polypeptide(L)'
;MNFPSPVHATAACAALTATRLREAAQAQIVRAFRVQLGGGPEPSDEVVALFARLAASELRLHRRVVAVAVALEPADHDGGRL
;
A
#
# COMPACT_ATOMS: atom_id res chain seq x y z
N MET A 1 -0.91 30.63 -16.48
CA MET A 1 -0.10 29.41 -16.27
C MET A 1 -0.35 28.92 -14.86
N ASN A 2 -1.01 27.77 -14.71
CA ASN A 2 -1.33 27.19 -13.40
C ASN A 2 -0.14 26.32 -12.98
N PHE A 3 0.73 26.83 -12.11
CA PHE A 3 1.85 26.04 -11.59
C PHE A 3 1.30 25.02 -10.58
N PRO A 4 1.60 23.72 -10.73
CA PRO A 4 1.17 22.73 -9.75
C PRO A 4 1.80 23.08 -8.40
N SER A 5 0.95 23.24 -7.38
CA SER A 5 1.40 23.54 -6.01
C SER A 5 2.44 22.50 -5.56
N PRO A 6 3.53 22.92 -4.90
CA PRO A 6 4.63 22.04 -4.49
C PRO A 6 4.16 20.84 -3.65
N VAL A 7 3.03 20.97 -2.96
CA VAL A 7 2.41 19.90 -2.16
C VAL A 7 1.99 18.70 -3.02
N HIS A 8 1.50 18.91 -4.24
CA HIS A 8 1.11 17.82 -5.15
C HIS A 8 2.32 17.08 -5.73
N ALA A 9 3.41 17.81 -6.02
CA ALA A 9 4.66 17.20 -6.48
C ALA A 9 5.30 16.33 -5.40
N THR A 10 5.31 16.79 -4.14
CA THR A 10 5.80 16.00 -3.00
C THR A 10 4.95 14.74 -2.76
N ALA A 11 3.62 14.85 -2.86
CA ALA A 11 2.72 13.70 -2.72
C ALA A 11 2.94 12.63 -3.80
N ALA A 12 3.13 13.05 -5.06
CA ALA A 12 3.43 12.13 -6.17
C ALA A 12 4.78 11.41 -5.99
N CYS A 13 5.82 12.13 -5.56
CA CYS A 13 7.13 11.53 -5.25
C CYS A 13 7.07 10.53 -4.08
N ALA A 14 6.30 10.85 -3.03
CA ALA A 14 6.08 9.95 -1.90
C ALA A 14 5.34 8.68 -2.34
N ALA A 15 4.32 8.80 -3.18
CA ALA A 15 3.58 7.66 -3.73
C ALA A 15 4.48 6.73 -4.57
N LEU A 16 5.31 7.30 -5.46
CA LEU A 16 6.26 6.52 -6.26
C LEU A 16 7.28 5.78 -5.39
N THR A 17 7.80 6.44 -4.35
CA THR A 17 8.75 5.84 -3.41
C THR A 17 8.10 4.71 -2.62
N ALA A 18 6.87 4.89 -2.15
CA ALA A 18 6.11 3.87 -1.45
C ALA A 18 5.83 2.65 -2.35
N THR A 19 5.47 2.87 -3.61
CA THR A 19 5.28 1.77 -4.59
C THR A 19 6.56 0.97 -4.79
N ARG A 20 7.71 1.64 -4.98
CA ARG A 20 9.00 0.97 -5.14
C ARG A 20 9.41 0.16 -3.91
N LEU A 21 9.18 0.70 -2.71
CA LEU A 21 9.45 -0.02 -1.46
C LEU A 21 8.57 -1.26 -1.33
N ARG A 22 7.28 -1.16 -1.71
CA ARG A 22 6.36 -2.29 -1.71
C ARG A 22 6.79 -3.37 -2.69
N GLU A 23 7.15 -3.00 -3.92
CA GLU A 23 7.64 -3.93 -4.94
C GLU A 23 8.93 -4.63 -4.49
N ALA A 24 9.87 -3.90 -3.90
CA ALA A 24 11.11 -4.47 -3.37
C ALA A 24 10.85 -5.47 -2.22
N ALA A 25 9.94 -5.13 -1.30
CA ALA A 25 9.53 -6.02 -0.23
C ALA A 25 8.87 -7.29 -0.78
N GLN A 26 7.92 -7.14 -1.71
CA GLN A 26 7.24 -8.26 -2.38
C GLN A 26 8.23 -9.18 -3.09
N ALA A 27 9.22 -8.63 -3.79
CA ALA A 27 10.27 -9.41 -4.46
C ALA A 27 11.12 -10.20 -3.45
N GLN A 28 11.48 -9.60 -2.31
CA GLN A 28 12.20 -10.30 -1.24
C GLN A 28 11.40 -11.46 -0.67
N ILE A 29 10.11 -11.24 -0.40
CA ILE A 29 9.20 -12.26 0.13
C ILE A 29 9.08 -13.42 -0.85
N VAL A 30 8.76 -13.14 -2.12
CA VAL A 30 8.65 -14.16 -3.16
C VAL A 30 9.95 -14.93 -3.31
N ARG A 31 11.11 -14.26 -3.26
CA ARG A 31 12.41 -14.92 -3.34
C ARG A 31 12.64 -15.85 -2.14
N ALA A 32 12.36 -15.42 -0.92
CA ALA A 32 12.52 -16.23 0.28
C ALA A 32 11.63 -17.49 0.25
N PHE A 33 10.34 -17.32 -0.06
CA PHE A 33 9.41 -18.45 -0.14
C PHE A 33 9.70 -19.38 -1.34
N ARG A 34 10.15 -18.86 -2.48
CA ARG A 34 10.53 -19.68 -3.64
C ARG A 34 11.79 -20.50 -3.37
N VAL A 35 12.74 -19.94 -2.62
CA VAL A 35 13.90 -20.69 -2.12
C VAL A 35 13.43 -21.82 -1.21
N GLN A 36 12.53 -21.57 -0.27
CA GLN A 36 11.97 -22.60 0.62
C GLN A 36 11.20 -23.70 -0.12
N LEU A 37 10.36 -23.34 -1.10
CA LEU A 37 9.61 -24.30 -1.94
C LEU A 37 10.51 -25.16 -2.85
N GLY A 38 11.73 -24.68 -3.15
CA GLY A 38 12.76 -25.43 -3.86
C GLY A 38 13.63 -26.32 -2.97
N GLY A 39 13.29 -26.48 -1.68
CA GLY A 39 14.11 -27.21 -0.71
C GLY A 39 15.23 -26.37 -0.06
N GLY A 40 15.18 -25.05 -0.21
CA GLY A 40 16.08 -24.11 0.45
C GLY A 40 15.75 -23.91 1.94
N PRO A 41 16.64 -23.26 2.69
CA PRO A 41 16.50 -23.09 4.12
C PRO A 41 15.21 -22.32 4.47
N GLU A 42 14.59 -22.73 5.57
CA GLU A 42 13.44 -22.04 6.14
C GLU A 42 13.79 -20.57 6.43
N PRO A 43 12.90 -19.60 6.10
CA PRO A 43 13.12 -18.20 6.44
C PRO A 43 13.25 -18.05 7.95
N SER A 44 14.19 -17.21 8.39
CA SER A 44 14.37 -16.95 9.82
C SER A 44 13.14 -16.27 10.43
N ASP A 45 12.94 -16.45 11.73
CA ASP A 45 11.87 -15.80 12.49
C ASP A 45 11.85 -14.27 12.31
N GLU A 46 13.03 -13.66 12.15
CA GLU A 46 13.16 -12.22 11.89
C GLU A 46 12.54 -11.82 10.55
N VAL A 47 12.73 -12.63 9.50
CA VAL A 47 12.15 -12.42 8.17
C VAL A 47 10.63 -12.59 8.23
N VAL A 48 10.14 -13.60 8.95
CA VAL A 48 8.70 -13.84 9.15
C VAL A 48 8.07 -12.69 9.93
N ALA A 49 8.72 -12.22 11.00
CA ALA A 49 8.25 -11.09 11.81
C ALA A 49 8.26 -9.77 11.02
N LEU A 50 9.26 -9.55 10.16
CA LEU A 50 9.28 -8.41 9.24
C LEU A 50 8.11 -8.47 8.27
N PHE A 51 7.87 -9.62 7.65
CA PHE A 51 6.74 -9.82 6.75
C PHE A 51 5.39 -9.53 7.43
N ALA A 52 5.17 -10.07 8.63
CA ALA A 52 3.94 -9.85 9.38
C ALA A 52 3.69 -8.36 9.69
N ARG A 53 4.74 -7.62 10.07
CA ARG A 53 4.64 -6.17 10.32
C ARG A 53 4.32 -5.38 9.06
N LEU A 54 4.93 -5.74 7.93
CA LEU A 54 4.67 -5.10 6.64
C LEU A 54 3.23 -5.37 6.18
N ALA A 55 2.76 -6.62 6.26
CA ALA A 55 1.40 -7.01 5.90
C ALA A 55 0.34 -6.28 6.77
N ALA A 56 0.58 -6.18 8.08
CA ALA A 56 -0.30 -5.44 8.98
C ALA A 56 -0.35 -3.94 8.65
N SER A 57 0.79 -3.37 8.26
CA SER A 57 0.88 -1.95 7.88
C SER A 57 0.16 -1.68 6.55
N GLU A 58 0.31 -2.57 5.56
CA GLU A 58 -0.40 -2.51 4.29
C GLU A 58 -1.91 -2.59 4.48
N LEU A 59 -2.39 -3.52 5.33
CA LEU A 59 -3.82 -3.64 5.63
C LEU A 59 -4.38 -2.36 6.28
N ARG A 60 -3.64 -1.76 7.23
CA ARG A 60 -4.05 -0.49 7.85
C ARG A 60 -4.10 0.65 6.84
N LEU A 61 -3.13 0.73 5.93
CA LEU A 61 -3.11 1.72 4.88
C LEU A 61 -4.30 1.53 3.92
N HIS A 62 -4.55 0.30 3.51
CA HIS A 62 -5.67 -0.04 2.63
C HIS A 62 -7.02 0.38 3.24
N ARG A 63 -7.23 0.08 4.53
CA ARG A 63 -8.44 0.52 5.26
C ARG A 63 -8.59 2.04 5.28
N ARG A 64 -7.50 2.78 5.46
CA ARG A 64 -7.53 4.25 5.42
C ARG A 64 -7.86 4.79 4.04
N VAL A 65 -7.29 4.20 2.98
CA VAL A 65 -7.58 4.59 1.59
C VAL A 65 -9.04 4.33 1.26
N VAL A 66 -9.58 3.16 1.61
CA VAL A 66 -11.00 2.84 1.41
C VAL A 66 -11.90 3.79 2.20
N ALA A 67 -11.59 4.05 3.47
CA ALA A 67 -12.37 4.99 4.28
C ALA A 67 -12.38 6.41 3.71
N VAL A 68 -11.25 6.88 3.17
CA VAL A 68 -11.16 8.18 2.48
C VAL A 68 -11.96 8.17 1.19
N ALA A 69 -11.90 7.10 0.40
CA ALA A 69 -12.70 6.96 -0.82
C ALA A 69 -14.20 7.01 -0.52
N VAL A 70 -14.66 6.26 0.50
CA VAL A 70 -16.07 6.27 0.95
C VAL A 70 -16.49 7.66 1.45
N ALA A 71 -15.62 8.39 2.14
CA ALA A 71 -15.92 9.73 2.64
C ALA A 71 -15.92 10.80 1.53
N LEU A 72 -15.34 10.51 0.36
CA LEU A 72 -15.28 11.42 -0.80
C LEU A 72 -16.37 11.15 -1.83
N GLU A 73 -17.13 10.05 -1.71
CA GLU A 73 -18.36 9.86 -2.49
C GLU A 73 -19.37 10.94 -2.05
N PRO A 74 -19.75 11.89 -2.94
CA PRO A 74 -20.76 12.88 -2.61
C PRO A 74 -22.08 12.15 -2.41
N ALA A 75 -22.83 12.55 -1.38
CA ALA A 75 -24.22 12.14 -1.17
C ALA A 75 -25.11 12.73 -2.28
N ASP A 76 -24.94 12.25 -3.50
CA ASP A 76 -25.79 12.55 -4.64
C ASP A 76 -26.83 11.44 -4.66
N HIS A 77 -27.95 11.64 -3.96
CA HIS A 77 -29.28 11.04 -4.17
C HIS A 77 -30.16 11.28 -2.93
N ASP A 78 -30.64 12.51 -2.73
CA ASP A 78 -32.04 12.72 -2.32
C ASP A 78 -32.41 14.20 -2.43
N GLY A 79 -33.18 14.56 -3.46
CA GLY A 79 -33.61 15.94 -3.65
C GLY A 79 -34.64 16.17 -4.76
N GLY A 80 -35.34 15.14 -5.20
CA GLY A 80 -36.26 15.25 -6.34
C GLY A 80 -37.48 14.36 -6.19
N ARG A 81 -38.42 14.75 -5.32
CA ARG A 81 -39.86 14.47 -5.42
C ARG A 81 -40.61 15.07 -4.23
N LEU A 82 -41.16 16.27 -4.42
CA LEU A 82 -42.45 16.69 -3.90
C LEU A 82 -43.12 17.58 -4.95
#